data_AF-A0A1C5MUH9-F1
#
_entry.id   AF-A0A1C5MUH9-F1
#
_cell.length_a   1.000
_cell.length_b   1.000
_cell.length_c   1.000
_cell.angle_alpha   90.00
_cell.angle_beta   90.00
_cell.angle_gamma   90.00
#
_symmetry.space_group_name_H-M   'P 1'
#
loop_
_entity.id
_entity.type
_entity.pdbx_description
1 polymer ?
#
loop_
_entity_poly.entity_id
_entity_poly.type
_entity_poly.pdbx_seq_one_letter_code
_entity_poly.pdbx_strand_id
1 'polypeptide(L)'
;MRPIEKYVEAMENKDFAGLAELFTEGGILCDYCTTSASQQEYHIYGKEAINMFFRNKFGFRRYSILDAEVVNDEQAEFIANFGGYNIMAIATVRETDENGRIQRLTVRPK
;
A
#
# COMPACT_ATOMS: atom_id res chain seq x y z
N MET A 1 -11.80 -12.57 2.01
CA MET A 1 -10.99 -11.65 1.20
C MET A 1 -9.52 -12.04 1.33
N ARG A 2 -8.85 -12.18 0.19
CA ARG A 2 -7.41 -12.36 0.03
C ARG A 2 -6.68 -11.10 0.57
N PRO A 3 -5.41 -11.20 0.99
CA PRO A 3 -4.69 -10.06 1.55
C PRO A 3 -4.65 -8.83 0.62
N ILE A 4 -4.52 -9.04 -0.69
CA ILE A 4 -4.54 -7.95 -1.67
C ILE A 4 -5.89 -7.23 -1.75
N GLU A 5 -7.00 -7.95 -1.65
CA GLU A 5 -8.35 -7.36 -1.66
C GLU A 5 -8.56 -6.50 -0.41
N LYS A 6 -8.13 -6.99 0.76
CA LYS A 6 -8.19 -6.24 2.01
C LYS A 6 -7.30 -5.00 1.96
N TYR A 7 -6.13 -5.11 1.33
CA TYR A 7 -5.22 -3.99 1.12
C TYR A 7 -5.90 -2.90 0.29
N VAL A 8 -6.53 -3.25 -0.84
CA VAL A 8 -7.27 -2.30 -1.68
C VAL A 8 -8.41 -1.65 -0.89
N GLU A 9 -9.24 -2.44 -0.23
CA GLU A 9 -10.37 -1.94 0.57
C GLU A 9 -9.91 -0.93 1.64
N ALA A 10 -8.84 -1.25 2.38
CA ALA A 10 -8.30 -0.36 3.39
C ALA A 10 -7.72 0.94 2.79
N MET A 11 -7.10 0.85 1.61
CA MET A 11 -6.57 2.02 0.89
C MET A 11 -7.68 2.94 0.35
N GLU A 12 -8.75 2.38 -0.21
CA GLU A 12 -9.92 3.14 -0.69
C GLU A 12 -10.65 3.84 0.47
N ASN A 13 -10.84 3.12 1.57
CA ASN A 13 -11.50 3.63 2.78
C ASN A 13 -10.60 4.56 3.61
N LYS A 14 -9.31 4.70 3.24
CA LYS A 14 -8.31 5.45 4.01
C LYS A 14 -8.19 4.95 5.46
N ASP A 15 -8.42 3.66 5.66
CA ASP A 15 -8.34 3.00 6.95
C ASP A 15 -6.89 2.61 7.25
N PHE A 16 -6.11 3.58 7.75
CA PHE A 16 -4.71 3.34 8.11
C PHE A 16 -4.54 2.30 9.23
N ALA A 17 -5.54 2.12 10.10
CA ALA A 17 -5.46 1.18 11.22
C ALA A 17 -5.72 -0.24 10.71
N GLY A 18 -6.81 -0.44 9.98
CA GLY A 18 -7.11 -1.72 9.33
C GLY A 18 -6.04 -2.12 8.33
N LEU A 19 -5.48 -1.18 7.56
CA LEU A 19 -4.36 -1.42 6.65
C LEU A 19 -3.13 -1.97 7.39
N ALA A 20 -2.77 -1.40 8.53
CA ALA A 20 -1.65 -1.87 9.33
C ALA A 20 -1.90 -3.26 9.91
N GLU A 21 -3.14 -3.58 10.32
CA GLU A 21 -3.50 -4.90 10.84
C GLU A 21 -3.31 -6.05 9.84
N LEU A 22 -3.26 -5.74 8.54
CA LEU A 22 -2.98 -6.72 7.49
C LEU A 22 -1.54 -7.23 7.54
N PHE A 23 -0.61 -6.46 8.10
CA PHE A 23 0.80 -6.82 8.16
C PHE A 23 1.12 -7.64 9.42
N THR A 24 2.19 -8.43 9.34
CA THR A 24 2.85 -8.96 10.54
C THR A 24 3.55 -7.83 11.31
N GLU A 25 3.95 -8.08 12.55
CA GLU A 25 4.65 -7.10 13.39
C GLU A 25 5.88 -6.50 12.68
N GLY A 26 6.65 -7.35 11.99
CA GLY A 26 7.83 -6.98 11.20
C GLY A 26 7.55 -6.77 9.70
N GLY A 27 6.29 -6.61 9.30
CA GLY A 27 5.90 -6.50 7.89
C GLY A 27 6.55 -5.30 7.18
N ILE A 28 6.80 -5.46 5.88
CA ILE A 28 7.53 -4.49 5.06
C ILE A 28 6.66 -4.00 3.92
N LEU A 29 6.56 -2.67 3.76
CA LEU A 29 5.97 -2.04 2.59
C LEU A 29 7.02 -1.19 1.88
N CYS A 30 7.25 -1.48 0.60
CA CYS A 30 8.10 -0.67 -0.27
C CYS A 30 7.27 -0.07 -1.40
N ASP A 31 7.13 1.26 -1.43
CA ASP A 31 6.49 2.01 -2.51
C ASP A 31 7.55 2.71 -3.36
N TYR A 32 7.67 2.25 -4.61
CA TYR A 32 8.62 2.70 -5.62
C TYR A 32 7.98 3.64 -6.65
N CYS A 33 6.74 4.10 -6.46
CA CYS A 33 6.03 4.89 -7.48
C CYS A 33 6.64 6.28 -7.70
N THR A 34 7.42 6.78 -6.76
CA THR A 34 8.00 8.13 -6.78
C THR A 34 9.31 8.25 -7.57
N THR A 35 9.88 7.13 -8.03
CA THR A 35 11.21 7.07 -8.65
C THR A 35 11.29 7.84 -9.99
N SER A 36 10.18 7.95 -10.74
CA SER A 36 10.12 8.70 -12.01
C SER A 36 9.99 10.23 -11.83
N ALA A 37 9.74 10.72 -10.61
CA ALA A 37 9.45 12.13 -10.32
C ALA A 37 10.49 12.81 -9.41
N SER A 38 11.69 12.24 -9.24
CA SER A 38 12.70 12.69 -8.27
C SER A 38 12.20 12.75 -6.82
N GLN A 39 11.13 11.99 -6.51
CA GLN A 39 10.57 11.90 -5.18
C GLN A 39 11.15 10.67 -4.47
N GLN A 40 11.29 10.76 -3.15
CA GLN A 40 11.87 9.69 -2.34
C GLN A 40 10.96 8.45 -2.35
N GLU A 41 11.55 7.28 -2.55
CA GLU A 41 10.87 6.00 -2.34
C GLU A 41 10.49 5.83 -0.87
N TYR A 42 9.39 5.13 -0.59
CA TYR A 42 8.98 4.85 0.77
C TYR A 42 9.27 3.40 1.11
N HIS A 43 10.17 3.18 2.07
CA HIS A 43 10.50 1.86 2.58
C HIS A 43 10.16 1.85 4.06
N ILE A 44 9.07 1.17 4.41
CA ILE A 44 8.45 1.24 5.73
C ILE A 44 8.54 -0.15 6.35
N TYR A 45 9.13 -0.21 7.54
CA TYR A 45 9.43 -1.44 8.25
C TYR A 45 8.67 -1.48 9.57
N GLY A 46 7.86 -2.51 9.74
CA GLY A 46 7.07 -2.75 10.94
C GLY A 46 5.66 -2.18 10.85
N LYS A 47 4.71 -2.93 11.44
CA LYS A 47 3.29 -2.62 11.47
C LYS A 47 3.00 -1.20 11.98
N GLU A 48 3.62 -0.80 13.09
CA GLU A 48 3.40 0.52 13.69
C GLU A 48 3.90 1.65 12.79
N ALA A 49 5.03 1.45 12.09
CA ALA A 49 5.53 2.43 11.13
C ALA A 49 4.58 2.57 9.93
N ILE A 50 4.00 1.47 9.45
CA ILE A 50 2.97 1.46 8.40
C ILE A 50 1.73 2.23 8.88
N ASN A 51 1.25 1.97 10.09
CA ASN A 51 0.13 2.70 10.70
C ASN A 51 0.39 4.21 10.72
N MET A 52 1.52 4.63 11.29
CA MET A 52 1.89 6.04 11.40
C MET A 52 2.06 6.71 10.03
N PHE A 53 2.66 6.01 9.06
CA PHE A 53 2.84 6.51 7.71
C PHE A 53 1.48 6.82 7.06
N PHE A 54 0.58 5.85 7.01
CA PHE A 54 -0.72 6.03 6.35
C PHE A 54 -1.66 6.94 7.13
N ARG A 55 -1.59 6.98 8.47
CA ARG A 55 -2.30 7.97 9.28
C ARG A 55 -1.97 9.39 8.82
N ASN A 56 -0.69 9.69 8.65
CA ASN A 56 -0.24 11.00 8.16
C ASN A 56 -0.63 11.21 6.70
N LYS A 57 -0.37 10.24 5.83
CA LYS A 57 -0.61 10.40 4.39
C LYS A 57 -2.09 10.61 4.06
N PHE A 58 -2.98 9.84 4.70
CA PHE A 58 -4.42 9.98 4.53
C PHE A 58 -4.96 11.23 5.23
N GLY A 59 -4.55 11.49 6.47
CA GLY A 59 -5.01 12.64 7.26
C GLY A 59 -4.69 13.99 6.60
N PHE A 60 -3.50 14.12 6.02
CA PHE A 60 -3.09 15.33 5.29
C PHE A 60 -3.47 15.33 3.81
N ARG A 61 -4.25 14.34 3.34
CA ARG A 61 -4.66 14.19 1.92
C ARG A 61 -3.48 14.19 0.95
N ARG A 62 -2.34 13.64 1.39
CA ARG A 62 -1.10 13.53 0.60
C ARG A 62 -0.99 12.21 -0.14
N TYR A 63 -1.91 11.28 0.10
CA TYR A 63 -2.01 10.00 -0.59
C TYR A 63 -3.47 9.55 -0.70
N SER A 64 -3.86 9.08 -1.88
CA SER A 64 -5.09 8.34 -2.12
C SER A 64 -4.93 7.45 -3.34
N ILE A 65 -5.83 6.49 -3.53
CA ILE A 65 -5.92 5.69 -4.75
C ILE A 65 -7.24 5.93 -5.46
N LEU A 66 -7.27 5.71 -6.78
CA LEU A 66 -8.45 5.77 -7.65
C LEU A 66 -8.45 4.55 -8.58
N ASP A 67 -9.63 4.17 -9.06
CA ASP A 67 -9.83 3.14 -10.09
C ASP A 67 -9.07 1.83 -9.78
N ALA A 68 -9.22 1.33 -8.55
CA ALA A 68 -8.53 0.13 -8.10
C ALA A 68 -9.17 -1.13 -8.67
N GLU A 69 -8.34 -2.04 -9.18
CA GLU A 69 -8.77 -3.33 -9.73
C GLU A 69 -7.86 -4.45 -9.21
N VAL A 70 -8.45 -5.49 -8.62
CA VAL A 70 -7.72 -6.70 -8.22
C VAL A 70 -7.59 -7.61 -9.44
N VAL A 71 -6.38 -7.71 -9.97
CA VAL A 71 -6.11 -8.42 -11.23
C VAL A 71 -5.81 -9.90 -11.05
N ASN A 72 -5.37 -10.33 -9.85
CA ASN A 72 -5.19 -11.73 -9.48
C ASN A 72 -5.14 -11.91 -7.95
N ASP A 73 -4.72 -13.08 -7.47
CA ASP A 73 -4.67 -13.42 -6.04
C ASP A 73 -3.71 -12.54 -5.22
N GLU A 74 -2.71 -11.93 -5.85
CA GLU A 74 -1.60 -11.24 -5.20
C GLU A 74 -1.48 -9.77 -5.60
N GLN A 75 -2.13 -9.36 -6.69
CA GLN A 75 -1.91 -8.06 -7.32
C GLN A 75 -3.18 -7.26 -7.50
N ALA A 76 -3.02 -5.95 -7.31
CA ALA A 76 -4.02 -4.96 -7.65
C ALA A 76 -3.36 -3.79 -8.39
N GLU A 77 -4.07 -3.23 -9.34
CA GLU A 77 -3.69 -2.03 -10.06
C GLU A 77 -4.55 -0.86 -9.59
N PHE A 78 -3.99 0.34 -9.56
CA PHE A 78 -4.73 1.56 -9.22
C PHE A 78 -3.96 2.80 -9.65
N ILE A 79 -4.65 3.94 -9.72
CA ILE A 79 -4.03 5.25 -9.87
C ILE A 79 -3.70 5.78 -8.47
N ALA A 80 -2.41 5.84 -8.12
CA ALA A 80 -1.94 6.46 -6.89
C ALA A 80 -1.82 7.98 -7.07
N ASN A 81 -2.42 8.76 -6.18
CA ASN A 81 -2.29 10.21 -6.12
C ASN A 81 -1.39 10.61 -4.95
N PHE A 82 -0.26 11.23 -5.25
CA PHE A 82 0.66 11.80 -4.27
C PHE A 82 0.51 13.32 -4.23
N GLY A 83 -0.54 13.82 -3.55
CA GLY A 83 -0.75 15.25 -3.37
C GLY A 83 -0.92 16.01 -4.69
N GLY A 84 -1.65 15.42 -5.65
CA GLY A 84 -1.89 15.99 -6.98
C GLY A 84 -1.07 15.35 -8.11
N TYR A 85 -0.03 14.58 -7.80
CA TYR A 85 0.71 13.82 -8.80
C TYR A 85 0.14 12.40 -8.94
N ASN A 86 -0.41 12.08 -10.12
CA ASN A 86 -1.03 10.78 -10.39
C ASN A 86 -0.05 9.85 -11.09
N ILE A 87 -0.06 8.58 -10.68
CA ILE A 87 0.73 7.52 -11.31
C ILE A 87 -0.04 6.20 -11.30
N MET A 88 -0.01 5.48 -12.43
CA MET A 88 -0.54 4.12 -12.48
C MET A 88 0.42 3.20 -11.72
N ALA A 89 -0.11 2.43 -10.79
CA ALA A 89 0.67 1.63 -9.87
C ALA A 89 0.14 0.19 -9.80
N ILE A 90 1.04 -0.75 -9.53
CA ILE A 90 0.74 -2.14 -9.23
C ILE A 90 1.21 -2.44 -7.80
N ALA A 91 0.28 -2.74 -6.91
CA ALA A 91 0.58 -3.37 -5.63
C ALA A 91 0.72 -4.89 -5.82
N THR A 92 1.69 -5.49 -5.15
CA THR A 92 1.90 -6.93 -5.12
C THR A 92 2.19 -7.38 -3.71
N VAL A 93 1.36 -8.25 -3.17
CA VAL A 93 1.67 -9.04 -1.96
C VAL A 93 2.74 -10.04 -2.37
N ARG A 94 3.95 -9.92 -1.80
CA ARG A 94 5.10 -10.77 -2.16
C ARG A 94 5.23 -11.98 -1.25
N GLU A 95 4.81 -11.84 0.01
CA GLU A 95 5.00 -12.86 1.03
C GLU A 95 3.97 -12.67 2.14
N THR A 96 3.42 -13.78 2.62
CA THR A 96 2.50 -13.85 3.75
C THR A 96 2.94 -14.91 4.75
N ASP A 97 2.56 -14.76 6.00
CA ASP A 97 2.70 -15.83 7.00
C ASP A 97 1.62 -16.92 6.84
N GLU A 98 1.68 -17.94 7.70
CA GLU A 98 0.71 -19.04 7.76
C GLU A 98 -0.73 -18.60 8.07
N ASN A 99 -0.90 -17.40 8.64
CA ASN A 99 -2.20 -16.81 8.99
C ASN A 99 -2.71 -15.86 7.90
N GLY A 100 -1.98 -15.72 6.79
CA GLY A 100 -2.32 -14.81 5.70
C GLY A 100 -2.05 -13.33 6.00
N ARG A 101 -1.22 -13.02 7.02
CA ARG A 101 -0.73 -11.65 7.26
C ARG A 101 0.43 -11.35 6.34
N ILE A 102 0.46 -10.13 5.83
CA ILE A 102 1.46 -9.67 4.87
C ILE A 102 2.81 -9.50 5.58
N GLN A 103 3.82 -10.23 5.11
CA GLN A 103 5.21 -10.01 5.51
C GLN A 103 5.88 -9.00 4.59
N ARG A 104 5.54 -9.01 3.29
CA ARG A 104 6.10 -8.08 2.30
C ARG A 104 5.08 -7.68 1.26
N LEU A 105 4.92 -6.37 1.06
CA LEU A 105 4.17 -5.77 -0.04
C LEU A 105 5.04 -4.76 -0.78
N THR A 106 4.90 -4.74 -2.10
CA THR A 106 5.58 -3.74 -2.94
C THR A 106 4.57 -3.03 -3.82
N VAL A 107 4.71 -1.72 -3.97
CA VAL A 107 3.96 -0.91 -4.93
C VAL A 107 4.96 -0.37 -5.96
N ARG A 108 4.72 -0.59 -7.25
CA ARG A 108 5.60 -0.13 -8.33
C ARG A 108 4.82 0.66 -9.38
N PRO A 109 5.46 1.61 -10.07
CA PRO A 109 4.85 2.23 -11.24
C PRO A 109 4.60 1.18 -12.33
N LYS A 110 3.49 1.29 -13.03
CA LYS A 110 3.15 0.46 -14.19
C LYS A 110 3.75 1.03 -15.47
#